data_AF-A0AAV7PK68-F1
#
_entry.id   AF-A0AAV7PK68-F1
#
_cell.length_a   1.000
_cell.length_b   1.000
_cell.length_c   1.000
_cell.angle_alpha   90.00
_cell.angle_beta   90.00
_cell.angle_gamma   90.00
#
_symmetry.space_group_name_H-M   'P 1'
#
loop_
_entity.id
_entity.type
_entity.pdbx_description
1 polymer ?
#
loop_
_entity_poly.entity_id
_entity_poly.type
_entity_poly.pdbx_seq_one_letter_code
_entity_poly.pdbx_strand_id
1 'polypeptide(L)'
;MGTLETQMATVQVRDQDLLYLRSKITDLEDRSRRDNIRLFGIPENKEAPDVQAFLSSVLPTLISLTFDPPLEFQRAHRVGLKSPDGASIPRPIIACLLRHTQASQLLQVARNHGPFRIDKYEIRITADYSKDTNERRKAFLALRTRLHQLEMKYGLFDPARMWVTKNGVSKYFYNPEDLRLFLDSFPTST
;
A
#
# COMPACT_ATOMS: atom_id res chain seq x y z
N MET A 1 15.65 -37.15 -29.39
CA MET A 1 14.84 -35.97 -29.04
C MET A 1 13.97 -36.34 -27.85
N GLY A 2 14.45 -36.22 -26.61
CA GLY A 2 13.68 -36.78 -25.47
C GLY A 2 14.07 -36.32 -24.08
N THR A 3 15.34 -36.01 -23.80
CA THR A 3 15.78 -35.59 -22.46
C THR A 3 15.66 -34.08 -22.24
N LEU A 4 16.10 -33.27 -23.20
CA LEU A 4 16.05 -31.80 -23.09
C LEU A 4 14.63 -31.24 -23.12
N GLU A 5 13.77 -31.74 -24.02
CA GLU A 5 12.38 -31.30 -24.12
C GLU A 5 11.59 -31.64 -22.85
N THR A 6 11.81 -32.85 -22.29
CA THR A 6 11.20 -33.26 -21.02
C THR A 6 11.71 -32.40 -19.85
N GLN A 7 12.99 -32.06 -19.83
CA GLN A 7 13.55 -31.14 -18.84
C GLN A 7 12.94 -29.73 -18.96
N MET A 8 12.80 -29.20 -20.17
CA MET A 8 12.17 -27.89 -20.41
C MET A 8 10.71 -27.86 -19.96
N ALA A 9 9.93 -28.89 -20.29
CA ALA A 9 8.54 -29.00 -19.84
C ALA A 9 8.46 -29.08 -18.30
N THR A 10 9.37 -29.82 -17.67
CA THR A 10 9.44 -29.91 -16.20
C THR A 10 9.78 -28.57 -15.55
N VAL A 11 10.71 -27.80 -16.13
CA VAL A 11 11.05 -26.45 -15.65
C VAL A 11 9.85 -25.51 -15.78
N GLN A 12 9.15 -25.53 -16.92
CA GLN A 12 7.97 -24.69 -17.14
C GLN A 12 6.86 -24.97 -16.11
N VAL A 13 6.58 -26.23 -15.81
CA VAL A 13 5.58 -26.60 -14.78
C VAL A 13 6.02 -26.09 -13.40
N ARG A 14 7.29 -26.26 -13.04
CA ARG A 14 7.83 -25.75 -11.77
C ARG A 14 7.75 -24.23 -11.68
N ASP A 15 8.04 -23.51 -12.76
CA ASP A 15 7.94 -22.06 -12.79
C ASP A 15 6.49 -21.59 -12.60
N GLN A 16 5.53 -22.30 -13.20
CA GLN A 16 4.10 -22.03 -12.98
C GLN A 16 3.70 -22.27 -11.52
N ASP A 17 4.15 -23.36 -10.91
CA ASP A 17 3.89 -23.67 -9.49
C ASP A 17 4.52 -22.62 -8.57
N LEU A 18 5.76 -22.18 -8.84
CA LEU A 18 6.43 -21.13 -8.08
C LEU A 18 5.67 -19.80 -8.16
N LEU A 19 5.19 -19.42 -9.35
CA LEU A 19 4.36 -18.23 -9.53
C LEU A 19 3.04 -18.33 -8.76
N TYR A 20 2.38 -19.49 -8.82
CA TYR A 20 1.14 -19.75 -8.09
C TYR A 20 1.35 -19.67 -6.56
N LEU A 21 2.39 -20.33 -6.05
CA LEU A 21 2.72 -20.31 -4.61
C LEU A 21 3.09 -18.91 -4.15
N ARG A 22 3.89 -18.16 -4.91
CA ARG A 22 4.23 -16.77 -4.60
C ARG A 22 2.99 -15.87 -4.55
N SER A 23 2.07 -16.05 -5.50
CA SER A 23 0.79 -15.34 -5.50
C SER A 23 -0.04 -15.66 -4.25
N LYS A 24 -0.12 -16.95 -3.88
CA LYS A 24 -0.85 -17.40 -2.68
C LYS A 24 -0.24 -16.86 -1.38
N ILE A 25 1.10 -16.86 -1.26
CA ILE A 25 1.80 -16.28 -0.11
C ILE A 25 1.51 -14.78 -0.01
N THR A 26 1.58 -14.07 -1.14
CA THR A 26 1.29 -12.63 -1.20
C THR A 26 -0.14 -12.33 -0.72
N ASP A 27 -1.13 -13.08 -1.20
CA ASP A 27 -2.53 -12.92 -0.80
C ASP A 27 -2.74 -13.23 0.70
N LEU A 28 -2.10 -14.28 1.23
CA LEU A 28 -2.15 -14.60 2.67
C LEU A 28 -1.51 -13.50 3.52
N GLU A 29 -0.35 -12.98 3.12
CA GLU A 29 0.29 -11.86 3.80
C GLU A 29 -0.60 -10.62 3.80
N ASP A 30 -1.14 -10.22 2.64
CA ASP A 30 -1.99 -9.03 2.54
C ASP A 30 -3.28 -9.18 3.38
N ARG A 31 -3.90 -10.36 3.37
CA ARG A 31 -5.08 -10.64 4.23
C ARG A 31 -4.76 -10.53 5.71
N SER A 32 -3.58 -11.00 6.13
CA SER A 32 -3.14 -10.88 7.52
C SER A 32 -2.86 -9.43 7.95
N ARG A 33 -2.58 -8.54 6.99
CA ARG A 33 -2.21 -7.14 7.23
C ARG A 33 -3.31 -6.14 6.87
N ARG A 34 -4.47 -6.59 6.38
CA ARG A 34 -5.58 -5.72 5.95
C ARG A 34 -6.07 -4.74 7.03
N ASP A 35 -5.95 -5.15 8.29
CA ASP A 35 -6.38 -4.38 9.45
C ASP A 35 -5.22 -3.52 10.02
N ASN A 36 -4.03 -3.60 9.42
CA ASN A 36 -2.88 -2.81 9.79
C ASN A 36 -2.86 -1.46 9.05
N ILE A 37 -2.52 -0.41 9.80
CA ILE A 37 -2.14 0.89 9.27
C ILE A 37 -0.67 1.15 9.57
N ARG A 38 -0.03 1.93 8.68
CA ARG A 38 1.35 2.34 8.82
C ARG A 38 1.42 3.86 8.91
N LEU A 39 2.00 4.35 10.00
CA LEU A 39 2.14 5.76 10.28
C LEU A 39 3.60 6.17 10.12
N PHE A 40 3.83 7.27 9.41
CA PHE A 40 5.15 7.87 9.17
C PHE A 40 5.19 9.29 9.73
N GLY A 41 6.36 9.72 10.19
CA GLY A 41 6.60 11.11 10.61
C GLY A 41 6.30 11.42 12.07
N ILE A 42 5.82 10.45 12.85
CA ILE A 42 5.64 10.63 14.29
C ILE A 42 7.03 10.71 14.96
N PRO A 43 7.36 11.80 15.69
CA PRO A 43 8.65 11.94 16.37
C PRO A 43 8.88 10.80 17.39
N GLU A 44 10.11 10.30 17.46
CA GLU A 44 10.47 9.26 18.45
C GLU A 44 10.19 9.76 19.88
N ASN A 45 9.80 8.85 20.77
CA ASN A 45 9.44 9.11 22.18
C ASN A 45 8.19 9.98 22.42
N LYS A 46 7.54 10.51 21.38
CA LYS A 46 6.28 11.26 21.54
C LYS A 46 5.09 10.37 21.96
N GLU A 47 5.17 9.08 21.67
CA GLU A 47 4.17 8.07 22.04
C GLU A 47 4.07 7.79 23.54
N ALA A 48 5.06 8.23 24.33
CA ALA A 48 5.22 7.78 25.72
C ALA A 48 5.32 6.22 25.78
N PRO A 49 5.18 5.54 26.93
CA PRO A 49 5.43 4.09 26.98
C PRO A 49 4.36 3.24 26.27
N ASP A 50 3.20 3.81 25.96
CA ASP A 50 2.07 3.10 25.33
C ASP A 50 1.66 3.74 24.00
N VAL A 51 2.11 3.11 22.91
CA VAL A 51 1.79 3.49 21.54
C VAL A 51 0.29 3.37 21.24
N GLN A 52 -0.42 2.42 21.85
CA GLN A 52 -1.84 2.20 21.56
C GLN A 52 -2.68 3.35 22.13
N ALA A 53 -2.47 3.69 23.40
CA ALA A 53 -3.16 4.82 24.05
C ALA A 53 -2.87 6.15 23.33
N PHE A 54 -1.63 6.36 22.90
CA PHE A 54 -1.27 7.52 22.09
C PHE A 54 -2.05 7.56 20.77
N LEU A 55 -2.11 6.46 20.03
CA LEU A 55 -2.82 6.43 18.75
C LEU A 55 -4.34 6.57 18.93
N SER A 56 -4.93 5.94 19.94
CA SER A 56 -6.38 6.05 20.22
C SER A 56 -6.80 7.48 20.55
N SER A 57 -5.94 8.27 21.18
CA SER A 57 -6.23 9.68 21.50
C SER A 57 -5.92 10.63 20.34
N VAL A 58 -4.82 10.42 19.62
CA VAL A 58 -4.35 11.35 18.59
C VAL A 58 -5.06 11.17 17.27
N LEU A 59 -5.32 9.94 16.83
CA LEU A 59 -5.87 9.70 15.49
C LEU A 59 -7.22 10.34 15.25
N PRO A 60 -8.24 10.22 16.13
CA PRO A 60 -9.55 10.83 15.91
C PRO A 60 -9.45 12.35 15.71
N THR A 61 -8.62 13.00 16.52
CA THR A 61 -8.35 14.45 16.43
C THR A 61 -7.61 14.81 15.15
N LEU A 62 -6.57 14.04 14.82
CA LEU A 62 -5.69 14.28 13.66
C LEU A 62 -6.46 14.23 12.33
N ILE A 63 -7.38 13.28 12.19
CA ILE A 63 -8.17 13.12 10.97
C ILE A 63 -9.55 13.78 11.05
N SER A 64 -9.84 14.47 12.15
CA SER A 64 -11.13 15.13 12.43
C SER A 64 -12.33 14.20 12.23
N LEU A 65 -12.23 12.98 12.78
CA LEU A 65 -13.27 11.95 12.68
C LEU A 65 -13.54 11.35 14.06
N THR A 66 -14.82 11.28 14.42
CA THR A 66 -15.28 10.58 15.62
C THR A 66 -15.50 9.10 15.31
N PHE A 67 -15.04 8.24 16.21
CA PHE A 67 -15.25 6.79 16.13
C PHE A 67 -16.14 6.34 17.28
N ASP A 68 -17.20 5.61 16.95
CA ASP A 68 -18.05 4.92 17.91
C ASP A 68 -18.18 3.44 17.48
N PRO A 69 -17.71 2.48 18.30
CA PRO A 69 -16.92 2.66 19.53
C PRO A 69 -15.53 3.31 19.27
N PRO A 70 -14.82 3.78 20.32
CA PRO A 70 -13.49 4.37 20.19
C PRO A 70 -12.49 3.48 19.43
N LEU A 71 -11.41 4.07 18.89
CA LEU A 71 -10.38 3.29 18.22
C LEU A 71 -9.69 2.35 19.21
N GLU A 72 -9.72 1.06 18.89
CA GLU A 72 -9.04 0.01 19.63
C GLU A 72 -8.02 -0.69 18.73
N PHE A 73 -6.88 -1.03 19.31
CA PHE A 73 -5.78 -1.67 18.63
C PHE A 73 -5.55 -3.06 19.24
N GLN A 74 -5.29 -4.05 18.39
CA GLN A 74 -4.79 -5.34 18.86
C GLN A 74 -3.31 -5.24 19.24
N ARG A 75 -2.56 -4.42 18.49
CA ARG A 75 -1.12 -4.19 18.67
C ARG A 75 -0.72 -2.90 17.98
N ALA A 76 0.24 -2.17 18.56
CA ALA A 76 0.90 -1.04 17.91
C ALA A 76 2.37 -0.99 18.34
N HIS A 77 3.29 -0.82 17.38
CA HIS A 77 4.72 -0.78 17.66
C HIS A 77 5.50 -0.08 16.54
N ARG A 78 6.67 0.46 16.89
CA ARG A 78 7.65 1.00 15.94
C ARG A 78 8.37 -0.15 15.20
N VAL A 79 8.62 0.03 13.92
CA VAL A 79 9.31 -0.96 13.06
C VAL A 79 10.60 -0.38 12.49
N GLY A 80 11.66 -1.17 12.52
CA GLY A 80 12.99 -0.80 12.01
C GLY A 80 14.00 -0.44 13.09
N LEU A 81 15.24 -0.25 12.67
CA LEU A 81 16.38 0.08 13.53
C LEU A 81 16.30 1.54 13.98
N LYS A 82 16.57 1.77 15.27
CA LYS A 82 16.75 3.14 15.78
C LYS A 82 18.03 3.70 15.16
N SER A 83 17.95 4.90 14.59
CA SER A 83 19.17 5.56 14.14
C SER A 83 20.00 5.96 15.36
N PRO A 84 21.32 5.69 15.35
CA PRO A 84 22.21 6.02 16.46
C PRO A 84 22.32 7.54 16.70
N ASP A 85 22.18 8.35 15.64
CA ASP A 85 22.52 9.78 15.70
C ASP A 85 21.30 10.71 15.83
N GLY A 86 20.08 10.17 15.92
CA GLY A 86 18.84 10.95 16.06
C GLY A 86 18.49 11.87 14.88
N ALA A 87 19.37 11.99 13.88
CA ALA A 87 19.22 12.80 12.68
C ALA A 87 18.37 12.13 11.58
N SER A 88 17.88 10.90 11.82
CA SER A 88 17.12 10.15 10.81
C SER A 88 15.64 10.47 10.80
N ILE A 89 15.01 10.12 9.68
CA ILE A 89 13.56 9.97 9.55
C ILE A 89 13.05 9.09 10.72
N PRO A 90 12.02 9.52 11.48
CA PRO A 90 11.46 8.73 12.57
C PRO A 90 10.97 7.37 12.08
N ARG A 91 11.12 6.31 12.89
CA ARG A 91 10.70 4.96 12.48
C ARG A 91 9.20 4.89 12.25
N PRO A 92 8.71 4.17 11.24
CA PRO A 92 7.28 3.99 11.08
C PRO A 92 6.68 3.21 12.25
N ILE A 93 5.43 3.52 12.59
CA ILE A 93 4.60 2.70 13.47
C ILE A 93 3.71 1.82 12.61
N ILE A 94 3.62 0.54 12.97
CA ILE A 94 2.56 -0.35 12.46
C ILE A 94 1.57 -0.58 13.59
N ALA A 95 0.30 -0.31 13.32
CA ALA A 95 -0.80 -0.51 14.25
C ALA A 95 -1.90 -1.35 13.62
N CYS A 96 -2.29 -2.43 14.29
CA CYS A 96 -3.39 -3.32 13.86
C CYS A 96 -4.65 -2.90 14.60
N LEU A 97 -5.67 -2.45 13.87
CA LEU A 97 -6.96 -2.10 14.46
C LEU A 97 -7.74 -3.35 14.79
N LEU A 98 -8.57 -3.27 15.83
CA LEU A 98 -9.48 -4.35 16.20
C LEU A 98 -10.61 -4.53 15.17
N ARG A 99 -11.05 -3.44 14.52
CA ARG A 99 -12.18 -3.41 13.59
C ARG A 99 -11.74 -2.99 12.19
N HIS A 100 -11.97 -3.88 11.22
CA HIS A 100 -11.70 -3.64 9.79
C HIS A 100 -12.42 -2.41 9.23
N THR A 101 -13.66 -2.15 9.67
CA THR A 101 -14.45 -1.01 9.21
C THR A 101 -13.78 0.32 9.56
N GLN A 102 -13.26 0.44 10.78
CA GLN A 102 -12.54 1.61 11.25
C GLN A 102 -11.20 1.76 10.52
N ALA A 103 -10.49 0.66 10.26
CA ALA A 103 -9.25 0.68 9.48
C ALA A 103 -9.50 1.19 8.05
N SER A 104 -10.54 0.67 7.40
CA SER A 104 -10.94 1.08 6.05
C SER A 104 -11.34 2.55 5.98
N GLN A 105 -12.13 3.03 6.95
CA GLN A 105 -12.56 4.42 7.03
C GLN A 105 -11.38 5.36 7.26
N LEU A 106 -10.49 5.02 8.20
CA LEU A 106 -9.29 5.79 8.49
C LEU A 106 -8.37 5.88 7.26
N LEU A 107 -8.15 4.76 6.55
CA LEU A 107 -7.35 4.74 5.33
C LEU A 107 -8.00 5.52 4.19
N GLN A 108 -9.32 5.54 4.09
CA GLN A 108 -10.03 6.36 3.10
C GLN A 108 -9.83 7.85 3.39
N VAL A 109 -10.02 8.28 4.64
CA VAL A 109 -9.78 9.68 5.05
C VAL A 109 -8.32 10.06 4.81
N ALA A 110 -7.38 9.18 5.13
CA ALA A 110 -5.96 9.40 4.89
C ALA A 110 -5.61 9.57 3.41
N ARG A 111 -6.26 8.82 2.51
CA ARG A 111 -6.06 8.97 1.05
C ARG A 111 -6.61 10.28 0.51
N ASN A 112 -7.72 10.77 1.08
CA ASN A 112 -8.43 11.94 0.55
C ASN A 112 -7.95 13.27 1.13
N HIS A 113 -7.56 13.27 2.40
CA HIS A 113 -7.26 14.49 3.17
C HIS A 113 -5.83 14.55 3.69
N GLY A 114 -5.04 13.48 3.52
CA GLY A 114 -3.63 13.48 3.89
C GLY A 114 -2.77 14.35 2.94
N PRO A 115 -1.54 14.70 3.36
CA PRO A 115 -0.92 14.37 4.65
C PRO A 115 -1.48 15.21 5.80
N PHE A 116 -1.37 14.68 7.03
CA PHE A 116 -1.80 15.37 8.24
C PHE A 116 -0.61 16.03 8.95
N ARG A 117 -0.86 16.80 10.02
CA ARG A 117 0.19 17.43 10.81
C ARG A 117 -0.04 17.26 12.31
N ILE A 118 1.05 16.95 13.02
CA ILE A 118 1.14 17.08 14.48
C ILE A 118 2.26 18.06 14.77
N ASP A 119 1.94 19.22 15.36
CA ASP A 119 2.85 20.35 15.49
C ASP A 119 3.47 20.73 14.13
N LYS A 120 4.81 20.66 14.03
CA LYS A 120 5.59 20.88 12.81
C LYS A 120 5.82 19.62 11.96
N TYR A 121 5.35 18.45 12.41
CA TYR A 121 5.66 17.17 11.79
C TYR A 121 4.55 16.72 10.84
N GLU A 122 4.92 16.41 9.60
CA GLU A 122 4.02 15.82 8.61
C GLU A 122 3.79 14.34 8.91
N ILE A 123 2.53 13.95 9.05
CA ILE A 123 2.11 12.59 9.34
C ILE A 123 1.45 11.98 8.10
N ARG A 124 1.99 10.86 7.64
CA ARG A 124 1.40 10.08 6.55
C ARG A 124 0.88 8.75 7.09
N ILE A 125 -0.35 8.41 6.73
CA ILE A 125 -0.99 7.16 7.10
C ILE A 125 -1.28 6.37 5.83
N THR A 126 -0.80 5.14 5.76
CA THR A 126 -0.99 4.24 4.62
C THR A 126 -1.42 2.85 5.08
N ALA A 127 -1.94 2.04 4.16
CA ALA A 127 -2.12 0.62 4.42
C ALA A 127 -0.76 -0.09 4.49
N ASP A 128 -0.70 -1.21 5.22
CA ASP A 128 0.51 -2.05 5.35
C ASP A 128 0.45 -3.25 4.41
N TYR A 129 0.91 -3.08 3.18
CA TYR A 129 0.95 -4.16 2.20
C TYR A 129 2.18 -5.06 2.33
N SER A 130 2.07 -6.28 1.80
CA SER A 130 3.22 -7.14 1.50
C SER A 130 4.23 -6.44 0.58
N LYS A 131 5.46 -6.96 0.55
CA LYS A 131 6.53 -6.42 -0.31
C LYS A 131 6.12 -6.49 -1.79
N ASP A 132 5.65 -7.66 -2.23
CA ASP A 132 5.25 -7.90 -3.61
C ASP A 132 4.08 -6.98 -4.03
N THR A 133 3.10 -6.75 -3.16
CA THR A 133 2.02 -5.79 -3.43
C THR A 133 2.55 -4.37 -3.51
N ASN A 134 3.43 -3.93 -2.59
CA ASN A 134 4.04 -2.61 -2.66
C ASN A 134 4.86 -2.40 -3.95
N GLU A 135 5.60 -3.41 -4.41
CA GLU A 135 6.36 -3.36 -5.66
C GLU A 135 5.43 -3.23 -6.87
N ARG A 136 4.35 -4.03 -6.94
CA ARG A 136 3.33 -3.87 -7.99
C ARG A 136 2.68 -2.50 -7.98
N ARG A 137 2.31 -1.99 -6.80
CA ARG A 137 1.78 -0.63 -6.64
C ARG A 137 2.79 0.39 -7.17
N LYS A 138 4.06 0.30 -6.77
CA LYS A 138 5.13 1.20 -7.25
C LYS A 138 5.27 1.16 -8.77
N ALA A 139 5.21 -0.02 -9.38
CA ALA A 139 5.26 -0.18 -10.84
C ALA A 139 4.07 0.49 -11.54
N PHE A 140 2.85 0.36 -11.02
CA PHE A 140 1.71 1.13 -11.53
C PHE A 140 1.90 2.65 -11.37
N LEU A 141 2.41 3.08 -10.22
CA LEU A 141 2.66 4.50 -9.93
C LEU A 141 3.70 5.11 -10.88
N ALA A 142 4.67 4.32 -11.37
CA ALA A 142 5.66 4.76 -12.34
C ALA A 142 5.05 5.13 -13.71
N LEU A 143 3.87 4.58 -14.04
CA LEU A 143 3.16 4.85 -15.29
C LEU A 143 2.25 6.10 -15.23
N ARG A 144 2.16 6.76 -14.06
CA ARG A 144 1.30 7.95 -13.87
C ARG A 144 1.63 9.09 -14.81
N THR A 145 2.90 9.36 -15.06
CA THR A 145 3.32 10.44 -15.97
C THR A 145 2.74 10.23 -17.36
N ARG A 146 2.74 8.98 -17.84
CA ARG A 146 2.18 8.64 -19.15
C ARG A 146 0.66 8.75 -19.18
N LEU A 147 -0.02 8.31 -18.11
CA LEU A 147 -1.46 8.49 -17.97
C LEU A 147 -1.87 9.96 -18.01
N HIS A 148 -1.10 10.84 -17.36
CA HIS A 148 -1.32 12.29 -17.40
C HIS A 148 -1.12 12.88 -18.80
N GLN A 149 -0.04 12.49 -19.50
CA GLN A 149 0.21 12.93 -20.88
C GLN A 149 -0.91 12.56 -21.85
N LEU A 150 -1.56 11.42 -21.62
CA LEU A 150 -2.68 10.93 -22.43
C LEU A 150 -4.05 11.40 -21.93
N GLU A 151 -4.07 12.34 -20.97
CA GLU A 151 -5.28 12.91 -20.35
C GLU A 151 -6.25 11.86 -19.79
N MET A 152 -5.72 10.74 -19.32
CA MET A 152 -6.52 9.65 -18.78
C MET A 152 -6.76 9.85 -17.28
N LYS A 153 -8.02 9.66 -16.84
CA LYS A 153 -8.33 9.55 -15.41
C LYS A 153 -7.90 8.18 -14.92
N TYR A 154 -7.38 8.09 -13.71
CA TYR A 154 -6.94 6.82 -13.16
C TYR A 154 -7.04 6.77 -11.65
N GLY A 155 -6.99 5.56 -11.10
CA GLY A 155 -6.84 5.35 -9.68
C GLY A 155 -6.34 3.95 -9.35
N LEU A 156 -5.73 3.81 -8.18
CA LEU A 156 -5.14 2.55 -7.73
C LEU A 156 -5.98 1.97 -6.59
N PHE A 157 -6.67 0.87 -6.88
CA PHE A 157 -7.45 0.10 -5.92
C PHE A 157 -6.60 -0.89 -5.13
N ASP A 158 -7.18 -1.32 -4.02
CA ASP A 158 -6.67 -2.39 -3.19
C ASP A 158 -6.79 -3.76 -3.88
N PRO A 159 -5.80 -4.67 -3.72
CA PRO A 159 -4.47 -4.43 -3.12
C PRO A 159 -3.50 -3.76 -4.11
N ALA A 160 -3.59 -4.03 -5.41
CA ALA A 160 -2.77 -3.39 -6.45
C ALA A 160 -3.41 -3.51 -7.84
N ARG A 161 -4.56 -2.85 -8.05
CA ARG A 161 -5.26 -2.85 -9.35
C ARG A 161 -5.46 -1.42 -9.82
N MET A 162 -5.09 -1.10 -11.05
CA MET A 162 -5.26 0.26 -11.58
C MET A 162 -6.45 0.31 -12.53
N TRP A 163 -7.37 1.24 -12.29
CA TRP A 163 -8.38 1.59 -13.27
C TRP A 163 -7.94 2.83 -14.04
N VAL A 164 -8.30 2.86 -15.32
CA VAL A 164 -7.99 3.95 -16.23
C VAL A 164 -9.23 4.24 -17.07
N THR A 165 -9.59 5.51 -17.19
CA THR A 165 -10.73 5.97 -17.99
C THR A 165 -10.27 6.96 -19.04
N LYS A 166 -10.65 6.69 -20.29
CA LYS A 166 -10.49 7.58 -21.45
C LYS A 166 -11.81 7.67 -22.20
N ASN A 167 -12.25 8.89 -22.51
CA ASN A 167 -13.50 9.16 -23.24
C ASN A 167 -14.74 8.42 -22.66
N GLY A 168 -14.84 8.36 -21.32
CA GLY A 168 -15.95 7.70 -20.62
C GLY A 168 -15.85 6.18 -20.52
N VAL A 169 -14.88 5.53 -21.17
CA VAL A 169 -14.67 4.08 -21.08
C VAL A 169 -13.60 3.76 -20.05
N SER A 170 -13.96 2.95 -19.06
CA SER A 170 -13.07 2.51 -17.99
C SER A 170 -12.54 1.10 -18.25
N LYS A 171 -11.22 0.90 -18.08
CA LYS A 171 -10.56 -0.41 -18.09
C LYS A 171 -9.81 -0.65 -16.79
N TYR A 172 -9.71 -1.91 -16.39
CA TYR A 172 -9.02 -2.34 -15.18
C TYR A 172 -7.80 -3.20 -15.53
N PHE A 173 -6.69 -2.93 -14.87
CA PHE A 173 -5.42 -3.61 -15.07
C PHE A 173 -4.97 -4.25 -13.76
N TYR A 174 -4.64 -5.53 -13.83
CA TYR A 174 -4.21 -6.35 -12.69
C TYR A 174 -2.69 -6.49 -12.60
N ASN A 175 -2.00 -6.26 -13.71
CA ASN A 175 -0.56 -6.18 -13.75
C ASN A 175 -0.12 -4.84 -14.41
N PRO A 176 1.06 -4.30 -14.03
CA PRO A 176 1.57 -3.07 -14.64
C PRO A 176 1.96 -3.21 -16.12
N GLU A 177 2.27 -4.42 -16.56
CA GLU A 177 2.75 -4.71 -17.91
C GLU A 177 1.64 -4.56 -18.97
N ASP A 178 0.46 -5.12 -18.72
CA ASP A 178 -0.75 -4.95 -19.51
C ASP A 178 -1.12 -3.48 -19.61
N LEU A 179 -0.95 -2.71 -18.52
CA LEU A 179 -1.18 -1.27 -18.57
C LEU A 179 -0.14 -0.58 -19.45
N ARG A 180 1.15 -0.96 -19.33
CA ARG A 180 2.21 -0.43 -20.20
C ARG A 180 1.90 -0.69 -21.68
N LEU A 181 1.61 -1.93 -22.04
CA LEU A 181 1.23 -2.33 -23.41
C LEU A 181 -0.01 -1.56 -23.90
N PHE A 182 -0.99 -1.34 -23.02
CA PHE A 182 -2.15 -0.51 -23.35
C PHE A 182 -1.78 0.95 -23.61
N LEU A 183 -0.88 1.53 -22.81
CA LEU A 183 -0.43 2.91 -23.00
C LEU A 183 0.42 3.08 -24.26
N ASP A 184 1.21 2.07 -24.62
CA ASP A 184 2.05 2.06 -25.83
C ASP A 184 1.20 1.97 -27.11
N SER A 185 -0.05 1.51 -27.02
CA SER A 185 -1.00 1.55 -28.14
C SER A 185 -1.46 2.97 -28.52
N PHE A 186 -1.15 3.98 -27.69
CA PHE A 186 -1.45 5.37 -27.97
C PHE A 186 -0.20 6.12 -28.45
N PRO A 187 -0.31 6.94 -29.51
CA PRO A 187 0.80 7.74 -29.99
C PRO A 187 1.27 8.71 -28.89
N THR A 188 2.59 8.88 -28.77
CA THR A 188 3.16 9.94 -27.94
C THR A 188 2.88 11.27 -28.62
N SER A 189 2.05 12.13 -28.01
CA SER A 189 1.95 13.53 -28.45
C SER A 189 3.36 14.12 -28.44
N THR A 190 3.83 14.50 -29.63
CA THR A 190 5.16 15.11 -29.86
C THR A 190 5.15 16.55 -29.39
#